data_AF-A0A6A5GHR1-F1
#
_entry.id   AF-A0A6A5GHR1-F1
#
_cell.length_a   1.000
_cell.length_b   1.000
_cell.length_c   1.000
_cell.angle_alpha   90.00
_cell.angle_beta   90.00
_cell.angle_gamma   90.00
#
_symmetry.space_group_name_H-M   'P 1'
#
loop_
_entity.id
_entity.type
_entity.pdbx_description
1 polymer ?
#
loop_
_entity_poly.entity_id
_entity_poly.type
_entity_poly.pdbx_seq_one_letter_code
_entity_poly.pdbx_strand_id
1 'polypeptide(L)'
;MASNANPSFQSNLEILIRKFIPKELIPPNWKCDKFPVKKEQNIFILNIKPLFTQGQKRLGMFKSVKDLKNHILSYFNFPKSMEYLGMSPIFQFDSIPQNGQTSDGKTGIYKIDLNKICPFLPDKKKDWTANLAYLILNDCWKKLLDGVSPHEMIVCPHSPDFSRKFISTLENPVSYKDYEDFILQWKIRWAENKNKMSEFILETIEKLTFVDCRCTRDNPKALAEAAEYVEFVMDRVAYFAREGAINLPPLNTLDNVPKAIIRKFSVGNYNFVIANEYIKVCESHNINVGKVKKTIRGKPELTTINCTKIEEILKTMTVVTMNMKPLLMFAQTPIPYDGGHCILAADALYELLMDMIVAKRVFYTIGEENWIKINEFFEAMELYFDESEDVYLLDLQHVDGIKTMWEYYCHQLNLHRLNEELETRATRFVIRVLKKKLESLELCFKDIMKYAKLIYLKLATESGSPQSQLHRAVIYCQINCLARKVPKILMFIHNQKSCSRMNIVDCEYCNITEKMTAEMAKMETNEKKEEGEGSVSKKKHKKNKK
;
A
#
# COMPACT_ATOMS: atom_id res chain seq x y z
N MET A 1 -17.84 -31.26 -32.19
CA MET A 1 -18.04 -31.39 -30.73
C MET A 1 -17.17 -30.36 -30.04
N ALA A 2 -17.76 -29.23 -29.63
CA ALA A 2 -17.06 -28.18 -28.90
C ALA A 2 -16.84 -28.67 -27.46
N SER A 3 -15.59 -28.72 -27.01
CA SER A 3 -15.28 -29.03 -25.62
C SER A 3 -15.75 -27.87 -24.75
N ASN A 4 -16.81 -28.10 -23.96
CA ASN A 4 -17.16 -27.27 -22.82
C ASN A 4 -16.03 -27.36 -21.79
N ALA A 5 -14.99 -26.56 -21.96
CA ALA A 5 -14.03 -26.30 -20.90
C ALA A 5 -14.75 -25.45 -19.84
N ASN A 6 -15.09 -26.07 -18.70
CA ASN A 6 -15.53 -25.35 -17.51
C ASN A 6 -14.55 -24.19 -17.24
N PRO A 7 -15.04 -22.96 -16.96
CA PRO A 7 -14.16 -21.85 -16.60
C PRO A 7 -13.34 -22.28 -15.39
N SER A 8 -12.03 -22.38 -15.59
CA SER A 8 -11.12 -22.83 -14.53
C SER A 8 -11.22 -21.81 -13.38
N PHE A 9 -11.75 -22.22 -12.22
CA PHE A 9 -11.82 -21.36 -11.03
C PHE A 9 -10.39 -20.94 -10.66
N GLN A 10 -10.04 -19.68 -10.86
CA GLN A 10 -8.72 -19.13 -10.54
C GLN A 10 -8.61 -18.97 -9.02
N SER A 11 -7.51 -19.44 -8.42
CA SER A 11 -7.34 -19.26 -6.97
C SER A 11 -7.06 -17.79 -6.64
N ASN A 12 -7.41 -17.32 -5.44
CA ASN A 12 -7.06 -15.96 -4.98
C ASN A 12 -5.55 -15.72 -5.08
N LEU A 13 -4.71 -16.75 -4.87
CA LEU A 13 -3.25 -16.61 -4.97
C LEU A 13 -2.82 -16.37 -6.41
N GLU A 14 -3.44 -17.05 -7.35
CA GLU A 14 -3.17 -16.85 -8.77
C GLU A 14 -3.62 -15.46 -9.24
N ILE A 15 -4.80 -14.98 -8.78
CA ILE A 15 -5.26 -13.61 -9.05
C ILE A 15 -4.23 -12.60 -8.56
N LEU A 16 -3.77 -12.75 -7.31
CA LEU A 16 -2.79 -11.86 -6.71
C LEU A 16 -1.46 -11.83 -7.50
N ILE A 17 -0.93 -13.01 -7.82
CA ILE A 17 0.34 -13.13 -8.56
C ILE A 17 0.21 -12.50 -9.94
N ARG A 18 -0.88 -12.75 -10.67
CA ARG A 18 -1.09 -12.22 -12.02
C ARG A 18 -1.38 -10.73 -12.06
N LYS A 19 -1.91 -10.17 -10.97
CA LYS A 19 -2.07 -8.71 -10.81
C LYS A 19 -0.76 -8.02 -10.45
N PHE A 20 0.12 -8.67 -9.69
CA PHE A 20 1.41 -8.10 -9.31
C PHE A 20 2.50 -8.28 -10.38
N ILE A 21 2.62 -9.45 -11.01
CA ILE A 21 3.71 -9.76 -11.94
C ILE A 21 3.22 -9.61 -13.39
N PRO A 22 3.92 -8.83 -14.24
CA PRO A 22 3.64 -8.75 -15.67
C PRO A 22 3.58 -10.13 -16.34
N LYS A 23 2.61 -10.32 -17.23
CA LYS A 23 2.34 -11.61 -17.90
C LYS A 23 3.56 -12.14 -18.68
N GLU A 24 4.41 -11.26 -19.17
CA GLU A 24 5.63 -11.54 -19.91
C GLU A 24 6.65 -12.32 -19.06
N LEU A 25 6.66 -12.05 -17.75
CA LEU A 25 7.61 -12.61 -16.79
C LEU A 25 7.10 -13.90 -16.14
N ILE A 26 5.81 -14.23 -16.29
CA ILE A 26 5.23 -15.49 -15.82
C ILE A 26 5.57 -16.61 -16.84
N PRO A 27 6.22 -17.72 -16.43
CA PRO A 27 6.52 -18.82 -17.33
C PRO A 27 5.22 -19.42 -17.92
N PRO A 28 5.17 -19.73 -19.23
CA PRO A 28 3.97 -20.29 -19.86
C PRO A 28 3.47 -21.60 -19.23
N ASN A 29 4.41 -22.40 -18.71
CA ASN A 29 4.12 -23.69 -18.08
C ASN A 29 3.85 -23.59 -16.58
N TRP A 30 3.98 -22.39 -15.99
CA TRP A 30 3.68 -22.20 -14.58
C TRP A 30 2.17 -22.30 -14.35
N LYS A 31 1.79 -23.09 -13.35
CA LYS A 31 0.41 -23.24 -12.88
C LYS A 31 0.38 -22.98 -11.38
N CYS A 32 -0.67 -22.32 -10.92
CA CYS A 32 -0.93 -22.16 -9.50
C CYS A 32 -1.70 -23.40 -9.00
N ASP A 33 -1.12 -24.13 -8.06
CA ASP A 33 -1.79 -25.25 -7.38
C ASP A 33 -2.94 -24.72 -6.54
N LYS A 34 -4.14 -25.27 -6.79
CA LYS A 34 -5.41 -24.76 -6.24
C LYS A 34 -5.72 -25.29 -4.83
N PHE A 35 -5.07 -26.38 -4.38
CA PHE A 35 -5.33 -27.00 -3.07
C PHE A 35 -4.06 -27.67 -2.50
N PRO A 36 -3.88 -27.70 -1.17
CA PRO A 36 -2.76 -28.41 -0.56
C PRO A 36 -2.95 -29.92 -0.72
N VAL A 37 -1.95 -30.61 -1.28
CA VAL A 37 -1.89 -32.08 -1.28
C VAL A 37 -1.51 -32.61 0.13
N LYS A 38 -0.90 -31.79 1.01
CA LYS A 38 -0.57 -32.15 2.41
C LYS A 38 -0.65 -30.95 3.36
N LYS A 39 -1.15 -31.18 4.58
CA LYS A 39 -1.60 -30.17 5.57
C LYS A 39 -0.52 -29.29 6.23
N GLU A 40 0.75 -29.40 5.85
CA GLU A 40 1.85 -28.80 6.65
C GLU A 40 2.72 -27.78 5.91
N GLN A 41 2.49 -27.54 4.61
CA GLN A 41 3.34 -26.65 3.83
C GLN A 41 2.63 -25.33 3.48
N ASN A 42 3.36 -24.22 3.64
CA ASN A 42 2.87 -22.89 3.30
C ASN A 42 2.58 -22.82 1.78
N ILE A 43 1.29 -22.90 1.41
CA ILE A 43 0.81 -22.94 0.00
C ILE A 43 1.35 -21.78 -0.84
N PHE A 44 1.62 -20.64 -0.21
CA PHE A 44 2.24 -19.49 -0.85
C PHE A 44 3.65 -19.84 -1.33
N ILE A 45 4.49 -20.41 -0.47
CA ILE A 45 5.87 -20.79 -0.84
C ILE A 45 5.87 -21.90 -1.89
N LEU A 46 4.94 -22.84 -1.82
CA LEU A 46 4.81 -23.91 -2.81
C LEU A 46 4.54 -23.39 -4.22
N ASN A 47 3.78 -22.30 -4.36
CA ASN A 47 3.46 -21.71 -5.66
C ASN A 47 4.52 -20.70 -6.13
N ILE A 48 5.13 -19.93 -5.21
CA ILE A 48 6.15 -18.94 -5.55
C ILE A 48 7.50 -19.59 -5.89
N LYS A 49 7.86 -20.71 -5.26
CA LYS A 49 9.13 -21.40 -5.54
C LYS A 49 9.28 -21.89 -7.00
N PRO A 50 8.32 -22.59 -7.61
CA PRO A 50 8.40 -22.98 -9.02
C PRO A 50 8.30 -21.76 -9.94
N LEU A 51 7.48 -20.75 -9.61
CA LEU A 51 7.42 -19.49 -10.35
C LEU A 51 8.81 -18.83 -10.43
N PHE A 52 9.48 -18.73 -9.28
CA PHE A 52 10.81 -18.12 -9.18
C PHE A 52 11.90 -18.97 -9.84
N THR A 53 11.86 -20.31 -9.68
CA THR A 53 12.87 -21.20 -10.27
C THR A 53 12.74 -21.27 -11.80
N GLN A 54 11.52 -21.47 -12.32
CA GLN A 54 11.26 -21.50 -13.77
C GLN A 54 11.43 -20.12 -14.39
N GLY A 55 11.05 -19.07 -13.67
CA GLY A 55 11.18 -17.68 -14.07
C GLY A 55 12.54 -17.06 -13.74
N GLN A 56 13.54 -17.81 -13.24
CA GLN A 56 14.76 -17.24 -12.64
C GLN A 56 15.49 -16.25 -13.55
N LYS A 57 15.46 -16.49 -14.87
CA LYS A 57 16.08 -15.62 -15.88
C LYS A 57 15.33 -14.29 -16.09
N ARG A 58 14.03 -14.25 -15.76
CA ARG A 58 13.12 -13.11 -15.92
C ARG A 58 12.84 -12.39 -14.59
N LEU A 59 12.83 -13.13 -13.49
CA LEU A 59 12.61 -12.67 -12.11
C LEU A 59 13.93 -12.51 -11.34
N GLY A 60 15.06 -12.45 -12.05
CA GLY A 60 16.41 -12.41 -11.47
C GLY A 60 16.71 -11.17 -10.62
N MET A 61 15.86 -10.14 -10.66
CA MET A 61 15.97 -8.94 -9.83
C MET A 61 15.61 -9.18 -8.36
N PHE A 62 14.79 -10.19 -8.04
CA PHE A 62 14.45 -10.50 -6.65
C PHE A 62 15.60 -11.27 -5.98
N LYS A 63 15.87 -10.94 -4.72
CA LYS A 63 16.99 -11.51 -3.95
C LYS A 63 16.80 -13.00 -3.66
N SER A 64 15.54 -13.43 -3.51
CA SER A 64 15.16 -14.81 -3.19
C SER A 64 13.66 -15.05 -3.41
N VAL A 65 13.22 -16.30 -3.26
CA VAL A 65 11.79 -16.68 -3.17
C VAL A 65 11.07 -15.90 -2.06
N LYS A 66 11.72 -15.70 -0.90
CA LYS A 66 11.16 -14.94 0.22
C LYS A 66 11.01 -13.46 -0.12
N ASP A 67 11.97 -12.91 -0.85
CA ASP A 67 11.94 -11.52 -1.32
C ASP A 67 10.77 -11.28 -2.28
N LEU A 68 10.61 -12.15 -3.30
CA LEU A 68 9.44 -12.11 -4.20
C LEU A 68 8.12 -12.25 -3.43
N LYS A 69 8.02 -13.18 -2.48
CA LYS A 69 6.85 -13.33 -1.61
C LYS A 69 6.54 -12.03 -0.86
N ASN A 70 7.55 -11.40 -0.26
CA ASN A 70 7.37 -10.18 0.52
C ASN A 70 6.85 -9.03 -0.36
N HIS A 71 7.34 -8.91 -1.59
CA HIS A 71 6.85 -7.91 -2.54
C HIS A 71 5.36 -8.13 -2.87
N ILE A 72 4.96 -9.37 -3.18
CA ILE A 72 3.57 -9.72 -3.51
C ILE A 72 2.64 -9.48 -2.30
N LEU A 73 3.05 -9.89 -1.11
CA LEU A 73 2.25 -9.66 0.11
C LEU A 73 2.19 -8.18 0.48
N SER A 74 3.26 -7.42 0.22
CA SER A 74 3.24 -5.97 0.46
C SER A 74 2.26 -5.26 -0.47
N TYR A 75 2.20 -5.65 -1.74
CA TYR A 75 1.21 -5.14 -2.71
C TYR A 75 -0.22 -5.41 -2.22
N PHE A 76 -0.50 -6.61 -1.72
CA PHE A 76 -1.84 -6.99 -1.21
C PHE A 76 -2.24 -6.27 0.09
N ASN A 77 -1.27 -5.73 0.83
CA ASN A 77 -1.52 -5.15 2.14
C ASN A 77 -2.00 -3.69 2.07
N PHE A 78 -3.26 -3.54 1.68
CA PHE A 78 -4.04 -2.30 1.73
C PHE A 78 -5.51 -2.60 2.07
N PRO A 79 -6.28 -1.60 2.54
CA PRO A 79 -7.69 -1.80 2.89
C PRO A 79 -8.55 -2.12 1.68
N LYS A 80 -9.52 -3.03 1.86
CA LYS A 80 -10.41 -3.58 0.81
C LYS A 80 -9.68 -4.26 -0.36
N SER A 81 -8.45 -4.74 -0.16
CA SER A 81 -7.66 -5.38 -1.24
C SER A 81 -8.34 -6.61 -1.87
N MET A 82 -9.07 -7.40 -1.08
CA MET A 82 -9.85 -8.54 -1.59
C MET A 82 -10.95 -8.11 -2.57
N GLU A 83 -11.70 -7.06 -2.21
CA GLU A 83 -12.76 -6.49 -3.04
C GLU A 83 -12.18 -5.90 -4.32
N TYR A 84 -11.12 -5.08 -4.19
CA TYR A 84 -10.42 -4.49 -5.32
C TYR A 84 -9.91 -5.53 -6.32
N LEU A 85 -9.46 -6.70 -5.84
CA LEU A 85 -8.95 -7.78 -6.70
C LEU A 85 -10.04 -8.77 -7.15
N GLY A 86 -11.30 -8.57 -6.78
CA GLY A 86 -12.40 -9.48 -7.12
C GLY A 86 -12.22 -10.89 -6.52
N MET A 87 -11.59 -10.99 -5.36
CA MET A 87 -11.26 -12.26 -4.71
C MET A 87 -12.43 -12.84 -3.91
N SER A 88 -12.48 -14.17 -3.83
CA SER A 88 -13.48 -14.85 -2.99
C SER A 88 -13.19 -14.61 -1.50
N PRO A 89 -14.20 -14.26 -0.68
CA PRO A 89 -14.02 -14.03 0.75
C PRO A 89 -13.69 -15.30 1.53
N ILE A 90 -13.83 -16.49 0.92
CA ILE A 90 -13.64 -17.78 1.60
C ILE A 90 -12.14 -18.07 1.86
N PHE A 91 -11.24 -17.47 1.08
CA PHE A 91 -9.79 -17.67 1.21
C PHE A 91 -9.09 -16.35 1.49
N GLN A 92 -8.81 -16.10 2.76
CA GLN A 92 -8.01 -14.94 3.17
C GLN A 92 -6.52 -15.29 3.23
N PHE A 93 -5.68 -14.33 2.85
CA PHE A 93 -4.26 -14.36 3.20
C PHE A 93 -4.09 -13.75 4.59
N ASP A 94 -3.21 -14.34 5.39
CA ASP A 94 -2.74 -13.71 6.62
C ASP A 94 -2.06 -12.38 6.24
N SER A 95 -2.80 -11.28 6.30
CA SER A 95 -2.31 -9.94 6.04
C SER A 95 -2.51 -9.10 7.29
N ILE A 96 -1.39 -8.61 7.82
CA ILE A 96 -1.39 -7.66 8.93
C ILE A 96 -1.87 -6.33 8.35
N PRO A 97 -2.76 -5.57 9.01
CA PRO A 97 -3.21 -4.28 8.50
C PRO A 97 -2.03 -3.36 8.18
N GLN A 98 -2.21 -2.48 7.21
CA GLN A 98 -1.29 -1.37 7.03
C GLN A 98 -1.44 -0.43 8.23
N ASN A 99 -0.34 -0.16 8.92
CA ASN A 99 -0.32 0.70 10.08
C ASN A 99 0.57 1.94 9.87
N GLY A 100 0.23 2.98 10.61
CA GLY A 100 1.05 4.17 10.82
C GLY A 100 1.35 4.34 12.30
N GLN A 101 2.11 5.38 12.62
CA GLN A 101 2.46 5.72 14.00
C GLN A 101 2.16 7.18 14.31
N THR A 102 1.60 7.42 15.49
CA THR A 102 1.50 8.75 16.06
C THR A 102 2.84 9.20 16.64
N SER A 103 2.96 10.49 16.98
CA SER A 103 4.19 11.04 17.56
C SER A 103 4.54 10.45 18.94
N ASP A 104 3.54 10.00 19.69
CA ASP A 104 3.70 9.27 20.97
C ASP A 104 3.91 7.75 20.77
N GLY A 105 4.10 7.29 19.54
CA GLY A 105 4.43 5.90 19.21
C GLY A 105 3.25 4.93 19.18
N LYS A 106 2.01 5.41 19.31
CA LYS A 106 0.83 4.55 19.21
C LYS A 106 0.59 4.11 17.76
N THR A 107 0.08 2.90 17.62
CA THR A 107 -0.25 2.32 16.32
C THR A 107 -1.56 2.90 15.80
N GLY A 108 -1.55 3.49 14.62
CA GLY A 108 -2.76 3.84 13.88
C GLY A 108 -3.07 2.81 12.80
N ILE A 109 -4.33 2.44 12.64
CA ILE A 109 -4.80 1.54 11.56
C ILE A 109 -6.04 2.11 10.89
N TYR A 110 -6.35 1.64 9.69
CA TYR A 110 -7.62 1.93 9.05
C TYR A 110 -8.77 1.31 9.85
N LYS A 111 -9.82 2.08 10.08
CA LYS A 111 -11.01 1.62 10.81
C LYS A 111 -11.66 0.42 10.13
N ILE A 112 -11.66 0.41 8.80
CA ILE A 112 -12.17 -0.70 7.98
C ILE A 112 -11.32 -1.99 8.07
N ASP A 113 -10.09 -1.90 8.59
CA ASP A 113 -9.20 -3.03 8.84
C ASP A 113 -9.27 -3.53 10.30
N LEU A 114 -10.23 -3.03 11.10
CA LEU A 114 -10.41 -3.44 12.50
C LEU A 114 -10.60 -4.96 12.64
N ASN A 115 -11.25 -5.60 11.67
CA ASN A 115 -11.40 -7.04 11.60
C ASN A 115 -10.07 -7.82 11.51
N LYS A 116 -9.02 -7.21 10.95
CA LYS A 116 -7.69 -7.85 10.82
C LYS A 116 -6.93 -7.90 12.15
N ILE A 117 -7.28 -7.06 13.11
CA ILE A 117 -6.66 -7.02 14.45
C ILE A 117 -7.51 -7.65 15.56
N CYS A 118 -8.65 -8.23 15.22
CA CYS A 118 -9.46 -9.04 16.11
C CYS A 118 -9.61 -10.41 15.43
N PRO A 119 -8.56 -11.25 15.48
CA PRO A 119 -8.40 -12.33 14.53
C PRO A 119 -9.45 -13.37 14.80
N PHE A 120 -10.03 -13.80 13.70
CA PHE A 120 -10.89 -14.95 13.61
C PHE A 120 -10.02 -16.21 13.74
N LEU A 121 -10.01 -16.85 14.92
CA LEU A 121 -9.36 -18.15 15.11
C LEU A 121 -10.34 -19.15 15.72
N PRO A 122 -11.31 -19.68 14.94
CA PRO A 122 -11.79 -21.02 15.23
C PRO A 122 -10.59 -21.96 15.11
N ASP A 123 -10.44 -22.86 16.08
CA ASP A 123 -9.47 -23.93 15.97
C ASP A 123 -9.67 -24.64 14.62
N LYS A 124 -8.56 -24.87 13.90
CA LYS A 124 -8.45 -25.30 12.49
C LYS A 124 -9.06 -26.67 12.16
N LYS A 125 -10.20 -27.04 12.74
CA LYS A 125 -11.02 -28.14 12.25
C LYS A 125 -11.95 -27.58 11.19
N LYS A 126 -12.21 -28.39 10.16
CA LYS A 126 -13.26 -28.16 9.15
C LYS A 126 -14.62 -28.30 9.84
N ASP A 127 -14.87 -27.46 10.82
CA ASP A 127 -16.09 -27.48 11.59
C ASP A 127 -17.08 -26.50 10.96
N TRP A 128 -18.29 -26.97 10.75
CA TRP A 128 -19.36 -26.18 10.17
C TRP A 128 -19.63 -24.93 11.03
N THR A 129 -19.52 -25.05 12.35
CA THR A 129 -19.67 -23.96 13.33
C THR A 129 -18.74 -22.79 13.03
N ALA A 130 -17.47 -23.10 12.74
CA ALA A 130 -16.47 -22.09 12.41
C ALA A 130 -16.84 -21.34 11.13
N ASN A 131 -17.25 -22.05 10.08
CA ASN A 131 -17.66 -21.41 8.82
C ASN A 131 -18.91 -20.54 9.01
N LEU A 132 -19.88 -20.99 9.82
CA LEU A 132 -21.07 -20.23 10.11
C LEU A 132 -20.74 -18.94 10.88
N ALA A 133 -19.96 -19.03 11.96
CA ALA A 133 -19.51 -17.88 12.73
C ALA A 133 -18.74 -16.86 11.86
N TYR A 134 -17.92 -17.35 10.92
CA TYR A 134 -17.22 -16.51 9.95
C TYR A 134 -18.18 -15.69 9.08
N LEU A 135 -19.21 -16.33 8.52
CA LEU A 135 -20.19 -15.67 7.66
C LEU A 135 -20.97 -14.61 8.44
N ILE A 136 -21.39 -14.93 9.67
CA ILE A 136 -22.10 -14.00 10.55
C ILE A 136 -21.20 -12.79 10.88
N LEU A 137 -19.95 -13.03 11.26
CA LEU A 137 -19.00 -11.95 11.58
C LEU A 137 -18.76 -11.05 10.36
N ASN A 138 -18.64 -11.61 9.16
CA ASN A 138 -18.50 -10.79 7.95
C ASN A 138 -19.68 -9.85 7.73
N ASP A 139 -20.91 -10.32 7.95
CA ASP A 139 -22.10 -9.47 7.84
C ASP A 139 -22.16 -8.44 8.98
N CYS A 140 -21.69 -8.79 10.19
CA CYS A 140 -21.53 -7.83 11.29
C CYS A 140 -20.53 -6.73 10.93
N TRP A 141 -19.37 -7.08 10.36
CA TRP A 141 -18.36 -6.11 9.94
C TRP A 141 -18.89 -5.18 8.85
N LYS A 142 -19.65 -5.69 7.88
CA LYS A 142 -20.32 -4.84 6.88
C LYS A 142 -21.27 -3.84 7.53
N LYS A 143 -22.07 -4.27 8.51
CA LYS A 143 -22.99 -3.38 9.23
C LYS A 143 -22.26 -2.31 10.04
N LEU A 144 -21.20 -2.69 10.77
CA LEU A 144 -20.44 -1.78 11.63
C LEU A 144 -19.62 -0.75 10.84
N LEU A 145 -19.21 -1.11 9.62
CA LEU A 145 -18.38 -0.29 8.76
C LEU A 145 -19.18 0.38 7.63
N ASP A 146 -20.51 0.28 7.67
CA ASP A 146 -21.37 0.95 6.72
C ASP A 146 -21.22 2.48 6.84
N GLY A 147 -21.10 3.15 5.70
CA GLY A 147 -20.83 4.60 5.64
C GLY A 147 -19.45 5.05 6.16
N VAL A 148 -18.60 4.15 6.69
CA VAL A 148 -17.24 4.50 7.13
C VAL A 148 -16.38 4.79 5.91
N SER A 149 -15.69 5.93 5.94
CA SER A 149 -14.80 6.31 4.86
C SER A 149 -13.62 5.31 4.74
N PRO A 150 -13.21 4.92 3.52
CA PRO A 150 -12.09 3.98 3.32
C PRO A 150 -10.76 4.45 3.91
N HIS A 151 -10.59 5.75 4.13
CA HIS A 151 -9.37 6.34 4.68
C HIS A 151 -9.43 6.66 6.18
N GLU A 152 -10.60 6.48 6.82
CA GLU A 152 -10.76 6.80 8.24
C GLU A 152 -9.83 5.94 9.09
N MET A 153 -9.05 6.60 9.95
CA MET A 153 -8.09 5.96 10.83
C MET A 153 -8.60 5.92 12.27
N ILE A 154 -8.15 4.92 13.01
CA ILE A 154 -8.26 4.83 14.46
C ILE A 154 -6.86 4.70 15.06
N VAL A 155 -6.68 5.14 16.30
CA VAL A 155 -5.48 4.88 17.08
C VAL A 155 -5.80 3.76 18.05
N CYS A 156 -5.01 2.68 18.00
CA CYS A 156 -5.20 1.54 18.88
C CYS A 156 -4.91 1.96 20.34
N PRO A 157 -5.82 1.72 21.30
CA PRO A 157 -5.58 1.99 22.72
C PRO A 157 -4.42 1.15 23.28
N HIS A 158 -4.30 -0.09 22.81
CA HIS A 158 -3.22 -1.01 23.15
C HIS A 158 -2.95 -1.97 21.97
N SER A 159 -1.84 -2.71 22.04
CA SER A 159 -1.61 -3.82 21.10
C SER A 159 -2.75 -4.83 21.21
N PRO A 160 -3.30 -5.33 20.10
CA PRO A 160 -4.39 -6.30 20.18
C PRO A 160 -3.92 -7.56 20.91
N ASP A 161 -4.60 -7.93 21.98
CA ASP A 161 -4.30 -9.14 22.74
C ASP A 161 -4.90 -10.34 22.00
N PHE A 162 -4.09 -11.33 21.62
CA PHE A 162 -4.56 -12.53 20.93
C PHE A 162 -4.48 -13.79 21.80
N SER A 163 -4.15 -13.63 23.08
CA SER A 163 -3.90 -14.76 23.99
C SER A 163 -5.17 -15.45 24.47
N ARG A 164 -6.29 -14.72 24.55
CA ARG A 164 -7.58 -15.26 25.00
C ARG A 164 -8.18 -16.16 23.93
N LYS A 165 -8.21 -17.46 24.23
CA LYS A 165 -8.92 -18.46 23.44
C LYS A 165 -10.42 -18.39 23.75
N PHE A 166 -11.23 -18.59 22.71
CA PHE A 166 -12.64 -18.85 22.91
C PHE A 166 -12.80 -20.20 23.64
N ILE A 167 -13.58 -20.20 24.71
CA ILE A 167 -13.97 -21.40 25.43
C ILE A 167 -15.49 -21.34 25.49
N SER A 168 -16.17 -22.25 24.78
CA SER A 168 -17.63 -22.31 24.85
C SER A 168 -18.06 -22.68 26.26
N THR A 169 -19.09 -21.98 26.73
CA THR A 169 -19.69 -22.21 28.05
C THR A 169 -20.95 -23.08 27.98
N LEU A 170 -21.33 -23.54 26.79
CA LEU A 170 -22.54 -24.32 26.56
C LEU A 170 -22.49 -25.71 27.23
N GLU A 171 -23.48 -25.98 28.06
CA GLU A 171 -23.98 -27.35 28.22
C GLU A 171 -24.71 -27.71 26.91
N ASN A 172 -24.34 -28.82 26.26
CA ASN A 172 -24.77 -29.15 24.89
C ASN A 172 -26.30 -29.07 24.73
N PRO A 173 -26.88 -28.12 23.96
CA PRO A 173 -28.31 -28.17 23.66
C PRO A 173 -28.57 -29.41 22.81
N VAL A 174 -29.44 -30.29 23.30
CA VAL A 174 -29.71 -31.61 22.71
C VAL A 174 -30.91 -31.53 21.76
N SER A 175 -31.76 -30.52 21.92
CA SER A 175 -32.95 -30.26 21.12
C SER A 175 -33.00 -28.83 20.57
N TYR A 176 -33.87 -28.59 19.58
CA TYR A 176 -34.14 -27.23 19.07
C TYR A 176 -34.82 -26.34 20.13
N LYS A 177 -35.60 -26.94 21.04
CA LYS A 177 -36.20 -26.21 22.17
C LYS A 177 -35.12 -25.69 23.13
N ASP A 178 -34.09 -26.50 23.40
CA ASP A 178 -32.95 -26.08 24.22
C ASP A 178 -32.19 -24.92 23.55
N TYR A 179 -32.15 -24.90 22.21
CA TYR A 179 -31.60 -23.78 21.44
C TYR A 179 -32.47 -22.52 21.55
N GLU A 180 -33.79 -22.62 21.45
CA GLU A 180 -34.69 -21.47 21.65
C GLU A 180 -34.54 -20.87 23.06
N ASP A 181 -34.47 -21.72 24.08
CA ASP A 181 -34.22 -21.31 25.47
C ASP A 181 -32.85 -20.64 25.61
N PHE A 182 -31.81 -21.20 24.98
CA PHE A 182 -30.48 -20.58 24.91
C PHE A 182 -30.54 -19.20 24.25
N ILE A 183 -31.18 -19.05 23.08
CA ILE A 183 -31.28 -17.76 22.37
C ILE A 183 -31.99 -16.71 23.21
N LEU A 184 -33.03 -17.08 23.95
CA LEU A 184 -33.72 -16.17 24.85
C LEU A 184 -32.79 -15.66 25.96
N GLN A 185 -32.08 -16.57 26.64
CA GLN A 185 -31.12 -16.21 27.69
C GLN A 185 -29.95 -15.41 27.15
N TRP A 186 -29.44 -15.79 25.97
CA TRP A 186 -28.36 -15.12 25.28
C TRP A 186 -28.74 -13.67 24.90
N LYS A 187 -29.95 -13.43 24.38
CA LYS A 187 -30.45 -12.07 24.12
C LYS A 187 -30.47 -11.20 25.36
N ILE A 188 -30.95 -11.74 26.48
CA ILE A 188 -31.05 -11.00 27.76
C ILE A 188 -29.65 -10.61 28.23
N ARG A 189 -28.71 -11.57 28.32
CA ARG A 189 -27.33 -11.31 28.71
C ARG A 189 -26.67 -10.28 27.80
N TRP A 190 -26.90 -10.36 26.49
CA TRP A 190 -26.21 -9.47 25.57
C TRP A 190 -26.76 -8.04 25.57
N ALA A 191 -28.06 -7.89 25.82
CA ALA A 191 -28.71 -6.60 26.03
C ALA A 191 -28.17 -5.88 27.28
N GLU A 192 -27.87 -6.60 28.36
CA GLU A 192 -27.25 -6.05 29.58
C GLU A 192 -25.88 -5.41 29.29
N ASN A 193 -25.13 -5.95 28.33
CA ASN A 193 -23.84 -5.40 27.88
C ASN A 193 -23.97 -4.17 26.96
N LYS A 194 -25.19 -3.63 26.78
CA LYS A 194 -25.53 -2.51 25.88
C LYS A 194 -25.11 -2.74 24.42
N ASN A 195 -24.91 -4.00 24.02
CA ASN A 195 -24.55 -4.36 22.66
C ASN A 195 -25.83 -4.55 21.83
N LYS A 196 -26.03 -3.71 20.82
CA LYS A 196 -27.25 -3.72 19.99
C LYS A 196 -27.11 -4.55 18.71
N MET A 197 -26.12 -5.46 18.64
CA MET A 197 -25.90 -6.34 17.49
C MET A 197 -26.65 -7.68 17.57
N SER A 198 -27.22 -8.02 18.73
CA SER A 198 -27.86 -9.31 18.99
C SER A 198 -28.98 -9.65 18.00
N GLU A 199 -29.90 -8.71 17.74
CA GLU A 199 -30.99 -8.89 16.78
C GLU A 199 -30.46 -9.14 15.37
N PHE A 200 -29.53 -8.30 14.90
CA PHE A 200 -28.94 -8.43 13.57
C PHE A 200 -28.22 -9.77 13.36
N ILE A 201 -27.55 -10.28 14.39
CA ILE A 201 -26.86 -11.55 14.34
C ILE A 201 -27.85 -12.71 14.20
N LEU A 202 -28.97 -12.65 14.91
CA LEU A 202 -29.99 -13.69 14.82
C LEU A 202 -30.70 -13.67 13.47
N GLU A 203 -31.04 -12.49 12.95
CA GLU A 203 -31.55 -12.34 11.58
C GLU A 203 -30.57 -12.95 10.56
N THR A 204 -29.27 -12.74 10.77
CA THR A 204 -28.22 -13.30 9.92
C THR A 204 -28.15 -14.82 10.03
N ILE A 205 -28.22 -15.38 11.25
CA ILE A 205 -28.30 -16.84 11.48
C ILE A 205 -29.52 -17.43 10.76
N GLU A 206 -30.70 -16.86 10.99
CA GLU A 206 -31.95 -17.32 10.35
C GLU A 206 -31.85 -17.30 8.83
N LYS A 207 -31.37 -16.20 8.26
CA LYS A 207 -31.14 -16.06 6.81
C LYS A 207 -30.18 -17.13 6.27
N LEU A 208 -29.06 -17.38 6.95
CA LEU A 208 -28.06 -18.36 6.52
C LEU A 208 -28.60 -19.79 6.62
N THR A 209 -29.42 -20.11 7.62
CA THR A 209 -30.08 -21.41 7.75
C THR A 209 -31.18 -21.66 6.71
N PHE A 210 -31.79 -20.61 6.16
CA PHE A 210 -32.84 -20.73 5.15
C PHE A 210 -32.29 -20.83 3.71
N VAL A 211 -31.15 -20.19 3.43
CA VAL A 211 -30.61 -20.03 2.06
C VAL A 211 -29.55 -21.07 1.68
N ASP A 212 -28.71 -21.52 2.61
CA ASP A 212 -27.67 -22.53 2.34
C ASP A 212 -28.14 -23.89 2.87
N CYS A 213 -28.49 -24.84 1.98
CA CYS A 213 -28.92 -26.21 2.36
C CYS A 213 -27.86 -27.01 3.15
N ARG A 214 -26.65 -26.46 3.33
CA ARG A 214 -25.61 -26.99 4.24
C ARG A 214 -25.74 -26.48 5.67
N CYS A 215 -26.59 -25.48 5.94
CA CYS A 215 -26.91 -24.94 7.26
C CYS A 215 -28.27 -25.48 7.72
N THR A 216 -28.36 -26.77 8.01
CA THR A 216 -29.63 -27.35 8.44
C THR A 216 -29.99 -26.89 9.85
N ARG A 217 -31.28 -26.61 10.10
CA ARG A 217 -31.83 -26.37 11.46
C ARG A 217 -31.60 -27.55 12.42
N ASP A 218 -31.13 -28.68 11.90
CA ASP A 218 -30.94 -29.95 12.59
C ASP A 218 -29.69 -30.02 13.47
N ASN A 219 -28.90 -28.93 13.59
CA ASN A 219 -27.74 -28.86 14.47
C ASN A 219 -27.80 -27.66 15.45
N PRO A 220 -28.71 -27.68 16.44
CA PRO A 220 -28.91 -26.60 17.42
C PRO A 220 -27.64 -26.26 18.22
N LYS A 221 -26.83 -27.27 18.55
CA LYS A 221 -25.54 -27.08 19.23
C LYS A 221 -24.62 -26.16 18.44
N ALA A 222 -24.45 -26.45 17.17
CA ALA A 222 -23.51 -25.72 16.36
C ALA A 222 -24.00 -24.29 16.03
N LEU A 223 -25.33 -24.08 15.97
CA LEU A 223 -25.91 -22.73 15.90
C LEU A 223 -25.60 -21.92 17.16
N ALA A 224 -25.79 -22.52 18.34
CA ALA A 224 -25.48 -21.89 19.62
C ALA A 224 -23.98 -21.56 19.76
N GLU A 225 -23.09 -22.51 19.43
CA GLU A 225 -21.65 -22.29 19.46
C GLU A 225 -21.20 -21.18 18.51
N ALA A 226 -21.81 -21.07 17.32
CA ALA A 226 -21.53 -19.99 16.39
C ALA A 226 -21.96 -18.64 16.96
N ALA A 227 -23.13 -18.56 17.60
CA ALA A 227 -23.62 -17.34 18.24
C ALA A 227 -22.72 -16.91 19.42
N GLU A 228 -22.34 -17.83 20.32
CA GLU A 228 -21.39 -17.53 21.43
C GLU A 228 -20.04 -17.06 20.91
N TYR A 229 -19.53 -17.65 19.82
CA TYR A 229 -18.28 -17.24 19.23
C TYR A 229 -18.35 -15.82 18.65
N VAL A 230 -19.44 -15.50 17.95
CA VAL A 230 -19.68 -14.16 17.40
C VAL A 230 -19.79 -13.13 18.53
N GLU A 231 -20.53 -13.45 19.59
CA GLU A 231 -20.62 -12.61 20.81
C GLU A 231 -19.24 -12.34 21.39
N PHE A 232 -18.45 -13.40 21.62
CA PHE A 232 -17.09 -13.29 22.15
C PHE A 232 -16.22 -12.33 21.33
N VAL A 233 -16.25 -12.41 20.00
CA VAL A 233 -15.48 -11.51 19.13
C VAL A 233 -16.03 -10.08 19.23
N MET A 234 -17.34 -9.91 19.13
CA MET A 234 -17.98 -8.58 19.10
C MET A 234 -17.83 -7.84 20.43
N ASP A 235 -17.90 -8.52 21.57
CA ASP A 235 -17.69 -7.89 22.88
C ASP A 235 -16.25 -7.42 23.07
N ARG A 236 -15.28 -8.13 22.50
CA ARG A 236 -13.88 -7.68 22.49
C ARG A 236 -13.68 -6.45 21.61
N VAL A 237 -14.33 -6.42 20.44
CA VAL A 237 -14.32 -5.25 19.57
C VAL A 237 -14.99 -4.07 20.27
N ALA A 238 -16.11 -4.29 20.97
CA ALA A 238 -16.80 -3.26 21.75
C ALA A 238 -15.92 -2.70 22.88
N TYR A 239 -15.25 -3.59 23.62
CA TYR A 239 -14.30 -3.21 24.67
C TYR A 239 -13.16 -2.36 24.10
N PHE A 240 -12.51 -2.85 23.03
CA PHE A 240 -11.43 -2.13 22.35
C PHE A 240 -11.90 -0.76 21.83
N ALA A 241 -13.11 -0.68 21.27
CA ALA A 241 -13.69 0.57 20.79
C ALA A 241 -13.96 1.56 21.93
N ARG A 242 -14.46 1.09 23.08
CA ARG A 242 -14.68 1.93 24.27
C ARG A 242 -13.37 2.49 24.82
N GLU A 243 -12.36 1.65 25.01
CA GLU A 243 -11.05 2.10 25.51
C GLU A 243 -10.36 3.07 24.55
N GLY A 244 -10.50 2.84 23.24
CA GLY A 244 -9.92 3.69 22.20
C GLY A 244 -10.73 4.95 21.88
N ALA A 245 -11.88 5.17 22.52
CA ALA A 245 -12.86 6.19 22.13
C ALA A 245 -13.14 6.17 20.60
N ILE A 246 -13.43 4.97 20.07
CA ILE A 246 -13.69 4.73 18.65
C ILE A 246 -15.20 4.67 18.44
N ASN A 247 -15.74 5.57 17.62
CA ASN A 247 -17.16 5.54 17.24
C ASN A 247 -17.42 4.40 16.25
N LEU A 248 -18.20 3.38 16.64
CA LEU A 248 -18.48 2.19 15.85
C LEU A 248 -19.93 1.72 16.09
N PRO A 249 -20.95 2.47 15.66
CA PRO A 249 -22.34 2.12 15.89
C PRO A 249 -22.74 0.84 15.13
N PRO A 250 -23.69 0.04 15.67
CA PRO A 250 -24.38 0.26 16.93
C PRO A 250 -23.63 -0.33 18.16
N LEU A 251 -22.40 -0.81 17.97
CA LEU A 251 -21.59 -1.50 18.99
C LEU A 251 -21.00 -0.54 20.03
N ASN A 252 -20.55 0.64 19.59
CA ASN A 252 -20.07 1.71 20.45
C ASN A 252 -20.43 3.06 19.84
N THR A 253 -21.14 3.91 20.57
CA THR A 253 -21.44 5.29 20.14
C THR A 253 -20.82 6.24 21.14
N LEU A 254 -20.15 7.28 20.66
CA LEU A 254 -19.53 8.29 21.52
C LEU A 254 -20.49 9.46 21.73
N ASP A 255 -20.58 9.94 22.97
CA ASP A 255 -21.36 11.14 23.30
C ASP A 255 -20.66 12.43 22.86
N ASN A 256 -19.32 12.39 22.72
CA ASN A 256 -18.49 13.52 22.32
C ASN A 256 -17.75 13.23 21.02
N VAL A 257 -17.55 14.27 20.20
CA VAL A 257 -16.74 14.18 18.98
C VAL A 257 -15.28 13.93 19.38
N PRO A 258 -14.65 12.82 18.93
CA PRO A 258 -13.27 12.54 19.25
C PRO A 258 -12.34 13.59 18.63
N LYS A 259 -11.09 13.64 19.09
CA LYS A 259 -10.07 14.50 18.48
C LYS A 259 -9.88 14.09 17.02
N ALA A 260 -9.85 15.08 16.11
CA ALA A 260 -9.64 14.87 14.67
C ALA A 260 -8.39 14.01 14.41
N ILE A 261 -8.53 12.96 13.59
CA ILE A 261 -7.43 12.10 13.18
C ILE A 261 -7.17 12.33 11.69
N ILE A 262 -5.89 12.53 11.33
CA ILE A 262 -5.48 12.77 9.94
C ILE A 262 -4.26 11.91 9.59
N ARG A 263 -4.23 11.34 8.38
CA ARG A 263 -3.05 10.65 7.86
C ARG A 263 -2.06 11.67 7.30
N LYS A 264 -0.83 11.60 7.78
CA LYS A 264 0.33 12.30 7.21
C LYS A 264 1.19 11.29 6.49
N PHE A 265 1.49 11.52 5.23
CA PHE A 265 2.37 10.67 4.44
C PHE A 265 3.78 11.24 4.41
N SER A 266 4.78 10.35 4.48
CA SER A 266 6.20 10.73 4.47
C SER A 266 6.94 10.07 3.31
N VAL A 267 7.55 10.89 2.45
CA VAL A 267 8.43 10.49 1.33
C VAL A 267 9.81 11.10 1.59
N GLY A 268 10.72 10.32 2.16
CA GLY A 268 11.97 10.87 2.67
C GLY A 268 11.70 11.94 3.73
N ASN A 269 12.22 13.14 3.53
CA ASN A 269 12.00 14.28 4.43
C ASN A 269 10.74 15.10 4.09
N TYR A 270 10.08 14.79 2.97
CA TYR A 270 8.88 15.49 2.55
C TYR A 270 7.64 14.87 3.20
N ASN A 271 6.81 15.72 3.80
CA ASN A 271 5.60 15.31 4.52
C ASN A 271 4.38 16.02 3.93
N PHE A 272 3.31 15.27 3.69
CA PHE A 272 2.08 15.82 3.12
C PHE A 272 0.82 15.13 3.64
N VAL A 273 -0.32 15.78 3.39
CA VAL A 273 -1.67 15.21 3.58
C VAL A 273 -2.43 15.27 2.25
N ILE A 274 -3.43 14.42 2.07
CA ILE A 274 -4.36 14.53 0.93
C ILE A 274 -5.31 15.70 1.20
N ALA A 275 -5.42 16.64 0.25
CA ALA A 275 -6.06 17.93 0.49
C ALA A 275 -7.55 17.78 0.84
N ASN A 276 -8.28 16.96 0.10
CA ASN A 276 -9.71 16.74 0.32
C ASN A 276 -10.01 15.96 1.60
N GLU A 277 -9.17 14.98 1.95
CA GLU A 277 -9.23 14.29 3.25
C GLU A 277 -9.05 15.30 4.39
N TYR A 278 -8.01 16.15 4.31
CA TYR A 278 -7.74 17.18 5.31
C TYR A 278 -8.89 18.17 5.47
N ILE A 279 -9.47 18.65 4.37
CA ILE A 279 -10.62 19.58 4.41
C ILE A 279 -11.81 18.91 5.09
N LYS A 280 -12.17 17.69 4.69
CA LYS A 280 -13.30 16.94 5.24
C LYS A 280 -13.14 16.71 6.74
N VAL A 281 -11.94 16.34 7.19
CA VAL A 281 -11.62 16.16 8.61
C VAL A 281 -11.70 17.49 9.37
N CYS A 282 -11.20 18.59 8.81
CA CYS A 282 -11.31 19.89 9.46
C CYS A 282 -12.76 20.34 9.62
N GLU A 283 -13.57 20.19 8.57
CA GLU A 283 -14.97 20.63 8.57
C GLU A 283 -15.82 19.84 9.56
N SER A 284 -15.62 18.54 9.66
CA SER A 284 -16.31 17.70 10.66
C SER A 284 -15.96 18.06 12.11
N HIS A 285 -14.89 18.84 12.32
CA HIS A 285 -14.44 19.31 13.63
C HIS A 285 -14.50 20.83 13.78
N ASN A 286 -15.23 21.53 12.90
CA ASN A 286 -15.40 22.99 12.93
C ASN A 286 -14.07 23.80 12.85
N ILE A 287 -13.05 23.25 12.16
CA ILE A 287 -11.76 23.91 11.94
C ILE A 287 -11.78 24.72 10.64
N ASN A 288 -11.32 25.98 10.67
CA ASN A 288 -11.33 26.88 9.51
C ASN A 288 -10.28 26.48 8.47
N VAL A 289 -10.73 26.14 7.26
CA VAL A 289 -9.88 25.76 6.11
C VAL A 289 -10.00 26.72 4.92
N GLY A 290 -10.52 27.93 5.11
CA GLY A 290 -10.82 28.88 4.03
C GLY A 290 -9.59 29.23 3.17
N LYS A 291 -8.41 29.39 3.78
CA LYS A 291 -7.14 29.64 3.05
C LYS A 291 -6.72 28.45 2.19
N VAL A 292 -6.85 27.24 2.73
CA VAL A 292 -6.51 25.99 2.03
C VAL A 292 -7.45 25.78 0.83
N LYS A 293 -8.77 25.92 1.05
CA LYS A 293 -9.78 25.80 -0.02
C LYS A 293 -9.52 26.76 -1.18
N LYS A 294 -9.14 28.00 -0.90
CA LYS A 294 -8.76 28.97 -1.94
C LYS A 294 -7.52 28.52 -2.73
N THR A 295 -6.54 27.93 -2.05
CA THR A 295 -5.27 27.49 -2.65
C THR A 295 -5.46 26.27 -3.56
N ILE A 296 -6.36 25.36 -3.21
CA ILE A 296 -6.62 24.13 -4.00
C ILE A 296 -7.79 24.26 -4.98
N ARG A 297 -8.42 25.44 -5.08
CA ARG A 297 -9.59 25.64 -5.93
C ARG A 297 -9.21 25.39 -7.39
N GLY A 298 -9.94 24.49 -8.06
CA GLY A 298 -9.69 24.12 -9.45
C GLY A 298 -8.54 23.10 -9.63
N LYS A 299 -7.92 22.63 -8.54
CA LYS A 299 -6.96 21.53 -8.60
C LYS A 299 -7.66 20.16 -8.58
N PRO A 300 -7.01 19.09 -9.07
CA PRO A 300 -7.54 17.72 -9.03
C PRO A 300 -7.82 17.22 -7.60
N GLU A 301 -8.73 16.25 -7.47
CA GLU A 301 -9.16 15.67 -6.18
C GLU A 301 -8.00 15.14 -5.32
N LEU A 302 -7.02 14.53 -5.98
CA LEU A 302 -5.86 13.88 -5.37
C LEU A 302 -4.65 14.81 -5.19
N THR A 303 -4.89 16.11 -5.10
CA THR A 303 -3.90 17.13 -4.73
C THR A 303 -3.43 16.92 -3.30
N THR A 304 -2.16 17.21 -3.02
CA THR A 304 -1.62 17.17 -1.65
C THR A 304 -1.30 18.56 -1.09
N ILE A 305 -1.16 18.62 0.23
CA ILE A 305 -0.70 19.81 0.93
C ILE A 305 0.56 19.44 1.71
N ASN A 306 1.66 20.13 1.44
CA ASN A 306 2.87 20.05 2.24
C ASN A 306 2.56 20.43 3.70
N CYS A 307 2.92 19.57 4.65
CA CYS A 307 2.61 19.76 6.07
C CYS A 307 3.19 21.04 6.66
N THR A 308 4.29 21.57 6.12
CA THR A 308 4.86 22.85 6.55
C THR A 308 3.88 24.01 6.40
N LYS A 309 2.96 23.95 5.42
CA LYS A 309 1.94 24.98 5.18
C LYS A 309 0.76 24.94 6.15
N ILE A 310 0.62 23.86 6.93
CA ILE A 310 -0.53 23.59 7.81
C ILE A 310 -0.12 23.11 9.21
N GLU A 311 1.16 23.30 9.58
CA GLU A 311 1.74 22.71 10.79
C GLU A 311 1.01 23.11 12.08
N GLU A 312 0.58 24.37 12.18
CA GLU A 312 -0.16 24.89 13.34
C GLU A 312 -1.48 24.15 13.56
N ILE A 313 -2.22 23.85 12.49
CA ILE A 313 -3.49 23.12 12.57
C ILE A 313 -3.22 21.64 12.85
N LEU A 314 -2.18 21.06 12.26
CA LEU A 314 -1.82 19.66 12.54
C LEU A 314 -1.50 19.41 14.01
N LYS A 315 -0.96 20.40 14.74
CA LYS A 315 -0.71 20.32 16.20
C LYS A 315 -2.01 20.14 17.01
N THR A 316 -3.15 20.59 16.50
CA THR A 316 -4.45 20.42 17.18
C THR A 316 -5.10 19.07 16.90
N MET A 317 -4.52 18.25 16.02
CA MET A 317 -5.05 16.96 15.58
C MET A 317 -4.23 15.79 16.13
N THR A 318 -4.76 14.58 15.98
CA THR A 318 -4.01 13.34 16.11
C THR A 318 -3.46 12.97 14.73
N VAL A 319 -2.16 13.10 14.54
CA VAL A 319 -1.52 12.81 13.26
C VAL A 319 -1.00 11.38 13.26
N VAL A 320 -1.50 10.56 12.34
CA VAL A 320 -0.97 9.21 12.09
C VAL A 320 -0.01 9.29 10.91
N THR A 321 1.27 9.06 11.16
CA THR A 321 2.31 9.10 10.12
C THR A 321 2.36 7.77 9.38
N MET A 322 2.06 7.83 8.09
CA MET A 322 2.14 6.75 7.11
C MET A 322 3.47 6.87 6.35
N ASN A 323 4.44 6.05 6.74
CA ASN A 323 5.70 5.98 6.01
C ASN A 323 5.47 5.31 4.66
N MET A 324 5.79 6.02 3.57
CA MET A 324 5.62 5.46 2.23
C MET A 324 6.54 4.25 2.05
N LYS A 325 5.94 3.10 1.73
CA LYS A 325 6.65 1.83 1.57
C LYS A 325 7.77 1.98 0.53
N PRO A 326 8.85 1.17 0.63
CA PRO A 326 9.83 1.07 -0.45
C PRO A 326 9.15 0.68 -1.77
N LEU A 327 9.72 1.13 -2.89
CA LEU A 327 9.22 0.77 -4.21
C LEU A 327 9.19 -0.76 -4.38
N LEU A 328 7.99 -1.29 -4.60
CA LEU A 328 7.77 -2.63 -5.07
C LEU A 328 8.19 -2.73 -6.54
N MET A 329 8.48 -3.93 -7.02
CA MET A 329 9.13 -4.11 -8.33
C MET A 329 8.19 -3.86 -9.51
N PHE A 330 6.87 -4.06 -9.35
CA PHE A 330 5.95 -4.03 -10.50
C PHE A 330 4.63 -3.30 -10.23
N ALA A 331 4.02 -3.53 -9.07
CA ALA A 331 2.81 -2.82 -8.64
C ALA A 331 2.98 -2.34 -7.20
N GLN A 332 2.69 -1.06 -6.93
CA GLN A 332 2.78 -0.45 -5.61
C GLN A 332 1.55 -0.74 -4.76
N THR A 333 1.72 -0.69 -3.44
CA THR A 333 0.58 -0.81 -2.51
C THR A 333 -0.34 0.40 -2.67
N PRO A 334 -1.62 0.20 -3.04
CA PRO A 334 -2.58 1.29 -3.11
C PRO A 334 -2.89 1.97 -1.78
N ILE A 335 -3.25 3.24 -1.84
CA ILE A 335 -3.71 4.07 -0.73
C ILE A 335 -5.21 4.31 -0.90
N PRO A 336 -6.05 3.96 0.08
CA PRO A 336 -7.47 4.23 0.00
C PRO A 336 -7.77 5.73 0.17
N TYR A 337 -8.80 6.19 -0.54
CA TYR A 337 -9.42 7.50 -0.40
C TYR A 337 -10.94 7.38 -0.68
N ASP A 338 -11.69 8.48 -0.61
CA ASP A 338 -13.16 8.44 -0.75
C ASP A 338 -13.62 7.97 -2.15
N GLY A 339 -12.86 8.27 -3.22
CA GLY A 339 -13.16 7.84 -4.60
C GLY A 339 -12.63 6.45 -4.99
N GLY A 340 -11.96 5.74 -4.07
CA GLY A 340 -11.40 4.41 -4.33
C GLY A 340 -9.97 4.26 -3.83
N HIS A 341 -9.04 4.02 -4.76
CA HIS A 341 -7.63 3.81 -4.44
C HIS A 341 -6.73 4.64 -5.35
N CYS A 342 -5.62 5.12 -4.79
CA CYS A 342 -4.63 5.92 -5.48
C CYS A 342 -3.21 5.47 -5.13
N ILE A 343 -2.22 5.92 -5.90
CA ILE A 343 -0.78 5.78 -5.60
C ILE A 343 -0.08 7.11 -5.88
N LEU A 344 1.16 7.28 -5.42
CA LEU A 344 1.95 8.45 -5.83
C LEU A 344 2.11 8.49 -7.35
N ALA A 345 2.07 9.67 -7.94
CA ALA A 345 2.28 9.82 -9.38
C ALA A 345 3.68 9.29 -9.79
N ALA A 346 4.70 9.54 -8.97
CA ALA A 346 6.03 8.95 -9.15
C ALA A 346 6.02 7.42 -9.05
N ASP A 347 5.23 6.85 -8.15
CA ASP A 347 5.10 5.39 -8.03
C ASP A 347 4.46 4.79 -9.30
N ALA A 348 3.47 5.45 -9.89
CA ALA A 348 2.87 5.06 -11.18
C ALA A 348 3.87 5.13 -12.34
N LEU A 349 4.67 6.21 -12.42
CA LEU A 349 5.77 6.31 -13.38
C LEU A 349 6.77 5.15 -13.19
N TYR A 350 7.10 4.81 -11.95
CA TYR A 350 7.99 3.69 -11.68
C TYR A 350 7.42 2.35 -12.19
N GLU A 351 6.13 2.07 -11.97
CA GLU A 351 5.47 0.88 -12.53
C GLU A 351 5.58 0.83 -14.06
N LEU A 352 5.30 1.95 -14.73
CA LEU A 352 5.44 2.09 -16.17
C LEU A 352 6.88 1.81 -16.63
N LEU A 353 7.88 2.41 -15.96
CA LEU A 353 9.29 2.16 -16.27
C LEU A 353 9.68 0.70 -16.06
N MET A 354 9.13 0.02 -15.04
CA MET A 354 9.39 -1.40 -14.82
C MET A 354 8.77 -2.26 -15.91
N ASP A 355 7.58 -1.91 -16.39
CA ASP A 355 7.00 -2.58 -17.55
C ASP A 355 7.88 -2.38 -18.80
N MET A 356 8.24 -1.13 -19.12
CA MET A 356 9.12 -0.80 -20.26
C MET A 356 10.47 -1.53 -20.21
N ILE A 357 11.17 -1.44 -19.08
CA ILE A 357 12.56 -1.91 -18.94
C ILE A 357 12.62 -3.41 -18.72
N VAL A 358 11.73 -3.96 -17.88
CA VAL A 358 11.85 -5.34 -17.40
C VAL A 358 10.92 -6.27 -18.16
N ALA A 359 9.64 -5.94 -18.25
CA ALA A 359 8.64 -6.83 -18.85
C ALA A 359 8.74 -6.84 -20.38
N LYS A 360 8.77 -5.65 -20.99
CA LYS A 360 8.81 -5.45 -22.44
C LYS A 360 10.24 -5.38 -22.98
N ARG A 361 11.22 -5.02 -22.14
CA ARG A 361 12.64 -4.86 -22.50
C ARG A 361 12.84 -3.95 -23.71
N VAL A 362 12.08 -2.86 -23.79
CA VAL A 362 12.02 -1.93 -24.92
C VAL A 362 13.41 -1.52 -25.40
N PHE A 363 14.30 -1.15 -24.49
CA PHE A 363 15.62 -0.60 -24.86
C PHE A 363 16.62 -1.63 -25.36
N TYR A 364 16.28 -2.92 -25.29
CA TYR A 364 17.04 -3.99 -25.96
C TYR A 364 16.53 -4.26 -27.38
N THR A 365 15.30 -3.87 -27.69
CA THR A 365 14.68 -4.13 -29.01
C THR A 365 14.74 -2.95 -29.95
N ILE A 366 14.78 -1.72 -29.42
CA ILE A 366 14.62 -0.51 -30.23
C ILE A 366 15.96 0.18 -30.52
N GLY A 367 16.07 0.80 -31.70
CA GLY A 367 17.19 1.63 -32.13
C GLY A 367 17.01 3.12 -31.79
N GLU A 368 17.92 3.98 -32.27
CA GLU A 368 17.82 5.44 -32.09
C GLU A 368 16.59 6.02 -32.81
N GLU A 369 16.22 5.47 -33.95
CA GLU A 369 15.10 5.89 -34.79
C GLU A 369 13.73 5.75 -34.09
N ASN A 370 13.61 4.79 -33.18
CA ASN A 370 12.36 4.54 -32.46
C ASN A 370 12.13 5.52 -31.29
N TRP A 371 13.14 6.33 -30.92
CA TRP A 371 12.99 7.29 -29.83
C TRP A 371 11.93 8.35 -30.10
N ILE A 372 11.63 8.64 -31.38
CA ILE A 372 10.52 9.52 -31.76
C ILE A 372 9.21 9.01 -31.14
N LYS A 373 8.94 7.69 -31.23
CA LYS A 373 7.74 7.08 -30.66
C LYS A 373 7.74 7.05 -29.14
N ILE A 374 8.91 6.88 -28.52
CA ILE A 374 9.04 6.97 -27.06
C ILE A 374 8.76 8.39 -26.57
N ASN A 375 9.24 9.40 -27.30
CA ASN A 375 8.98 10.81 -26.99
C ASN A 375 7.50 11.15 -27.19
N GLU A 376 6.89 10.76 -28.32
CA GLU A 376 5.44 10.92 -28.55
C GLU A 376 4.61 10.31 -27.42
N PHE A 377 5.00 9.14 -26.91
CA PHE A 377 4.33 8.53 -25.76
C PHE A 377 4.46 9.40 -24.51
N PHE A 378 5.67 9.84 -24.13
CA PHE A 378 5.85 10.66 -22.94
C PHE A 378 5.22 12.05 -23.05
N GLU A 379 5.18 12.64 -24.25
CA GLU A 379 4.40 13.86 -24.53
C GLU A 379 2.91 13.65 -24.26
N ALA A 380 2.34 12.52 -24.70
CA ALA A 380 0.96 12.16 -24.39
C ALA A 380 0.72 11.92 -22.88
N MET A 381 1.77 11.56 -22.12
CA MET A 381 1.71 11.33 -20.68
C MET A 381 1.88 12.60 -19.83
N GLU A 382 2.15 13.77 -20.41
CA GLU A 382 2.35 15.02 -19.66
C GLU A 382 1.13 15.40 -18.79
N LEU A 383 -0.08 15.02 -19.22
CA LEU A 383 -1.31 15.22 -18.44
C LEU A 383 -1.34 14.40 -17.14
N TYR A 384 -0.56 13.31 -17.05
CA TYR A 384 -0.47 12.45 -15.87
C TYR A 384 0.81 12.66 -15.07
N PHE A 385 1.90 13.07 -15.73
CA PHE A 385 3.21 13.31 -15.16
C PHE A 385 3.61 14.78 -15.34
N ASP A 386 2.84 15.66 -14.72
CA ASP A 386 3.04 17.11 -14.78
C ASP A 386 4.28 17.49 -13.95
N GLU A 387 5.32 17.92 -14.65
CA GLU A 387 6.58 18.35 -14.04
C GLU A 387 6.45 19.63 -13.22
N SER A 388 5.38 20.41 -13.39
CA SER A 388 5.19 21.68 -12.66
C SER A 388 4.57 21.51 -11.27
N GLU A 389 3.98 20.35 -10.99
CA GLU A 389 3.32 20.07 -9.72
C GLU A 389 4.29 19.44 -8.70
N ASP A 390 4.09 19.81 -7.42
CA ASP A 390 4.74 19.13 -6.28
C ASP A 390 4.13 17.73 -6.09
N VAL A 391 4.51 16.98 -5.06
CA VAL A 391 4.02 15.61 -4.83
C VAL A 391 2.49 15.49 -4.95
N TYR A 392 1.98 14.64 -5.84
CA TYR A 392 0.54 14.34 -5.95
C TYR A 392 0.26 12.85 -6.13
N LEU A 393 -1.02 12.48 -6.05
CA LEU A 393 -1.46 11.10 -6.25
C LEU A 393 -2.27 10.95 -7.53
N LEU A 394 -2.21 9.76 -8.11
CA LEU A 394 -3.01 9.35 -9.25
C LEU A 394 -4.01 8.28 -8.82
N ASP A 395 -5.24 8.41 -9.29
CA ASP A 395 -6.25 7.38 -9.16
C ASP A 395 -5.84 6.13 -9.96
N LEU A 396 -6.14 4.94 -9.45
CA LEU A 396 -5.76 3.70 -10.12
C LEU A 396 -6.41 3.53 -11.51
N GLN A 397 -7.55 4.15 -11.79
CA GLN A 397 -8.14 4.17 -13.14
C GLN A 397 -7.24 4.91 -14.13
N HIS A 398 -6.61 6.03 -13.70
CA HIS A 398 -5.62 6.71 -14.53
C HIS A 398 -4.37 5.85 -14.72
N VAL A 399 -3.92 5.14 -13.68
CA VAL A 399 -2.78 4.21 -13.79
C VAL A 399 -3.08 3.08 -14.79
N ASP A 400 -4.29 2.53 -14.76
CA ASP A 400 -4.73 1.53 -15.74
C ASP A 400 -4.82 2.12 -17.15
N GLY A 401 -5.32 3.36 -17.29
CA GLY A 401 -5.33 4.10 -18.56
C GLY A 401 -3.93 4.31 -19.15
N ILE A 402 -2.95 4.68 -18.32
CA ILE A 402 -1.54 4.79 -18.72
C ILE A 402 -1.01 3.45 -19.23
N LYS A 403 -1.30 2.34 -18.54
CA LYS A 403 -0.89 0.98 -18.96
C LYS A 403 -1.54 0.60 -20.29
N THR A 404 -2.82 0.90 -20.49
CA THR A 404 -3.51 0.67 -21.76
C THR A 404 -2.89 1.48 -22.90
N MET A 405 -2.58 2.76 -22.66
CA MET A 405 -1.93 3.60 -23.69
C MET A 405 -0.53 3.09 -24.00
N TRP A 406 0.25 2.70 -22.99
CA TRP A 406 1.56 2.12 -23.19
C TRP A 406 1.52 0.84 -24.03
N GLU A 407 0.55 -0.05 -23.81
CA GLU A 407 0.37 -1.25 -24.65
C GLU A 407 0.06 -0.90 -26.12
N TYR A 408 -0.69 0.17 -26.37
CA TYR A 408 -0.90 0.68 -27.73
C TYR A 408 0.41 1.10 -28.41
N TYR A 409 1.28 1.82 -27.71
CA TYR A 409 2.61 2.17 -28.25
C TYR A 409 3.53 0.95 -28.40
N CYS A 410 3.45 -0.04 -27.49
CA CYS A 410 4.16 -1.31 -27.66
C CYS A 410 3.81 -1.99 -28.98
N HIS A 411 2.52 -1.97 -29.36
CA HIS A 411 2.08 -2.51 -30.64
C HIS A 411 2.62 -1.72 -31.83
N GLN A 412 2.65 -0.39 -31.77
CA GLN A 412 3.23 0.45 -32.84
C GLN A 412 4.74 0.24 -33.01
N LEU A 413 5.45 0.02 -31.92
CA LEU A 413 6.90 -0.22 -31.91
C LEU A 413 7.27 -1.62 -32.44
N ASN A 414 6.29 -2.46 -32.81
CA ASN A 414 6.50 -3.85 -33.22
C ASN A 414 7.40 -4.61 -32.25
N LEU A 415 7.22 -4.39 -30.94
CA LEU A 415 8.04 -5.05 -29.93
C LEU A 415 7.80 -6.57 -29.99
N HIS A 416 8.69 -7.28 -30.68
CA HIS A 416 8.69 -8.73 -30.67
C HIS A 416 9.12 -9.23 -29.30
N ARG A 417 8.54 -10.36 -28.87
CA ARG A 417 8.91 -10.98 -27.60
C ARG A 417 10.36 -11.46 -27.68
N LEU A 418 11.29 -10.71 -27.09
CA LEU A 418 12.66 -11.16 -26.91
C LEU A 418 12.66 -12.46 -26.10
N ASN A 419 13.00 -13.56 -26.76
CA ASN A 419 13.30 -14.82 -26.10
C ASN A 419 14.71 -14.85 -25.52
N GLU A 420 15.55 -13.85 -25.84
CA GLU A 420 16.93 -13.80 -25.34
C GLU A 420 16.97 -13.72 -23.82
N GLU A 421 17.46 -14.80 -23.25
CA GLU A 421 17.62 -14.95 -21.82
C GLU A 421 18.77 -14.05 -21.35
N LEU A 422 18.65 -13.43 -20.17
CA LEU A 422 19.83 -12.85 -19.52
C LEU A 422 20.72 -14.02 -19.06
N GLU A 423 21.55 -14.54 -19.97
CA GLU A 423 22.17 -15.88 -19.89
C GLU A 423 23.20 -16.08 -18.77
N THR A 424 23.58 -15.06 -18.02
CA THR A 424 24.70 -15.21 -17.08
C THR A 424 24.20 -15.31 -15.65
N ARG A 425 24.28 -16.51 -15.09
CA ARG A 425 24.29 -16.72 -13.63
C ARG A 425 25.55 -16.06 -13.09
N ALA A 426 25.42 -14.84 -12.60
CA ALA A 426 26.51 -14.08 -12.00
C ALA A 426 26.90 -14.72 -10.67
N THR A 427 28.13 -15.21 -10.58
CA THR A 427 28.72 -15.76 -9.35
C THR A 427 29.25 -14.67 -8.43
N ARG A 428 29.60 -13.50 -8.98
CA ARG A 428 30.04 -12.30 -8.25
C ARG A 428 29.50 -11.03 -8.89
N PHE A 429 29.16 -10.04 -8.07
CA PHE A 429 28.74 -8.72 -8.53
C PHE A 429 29.99 -7.84 -8.67
N VAL A 430 30.46 -7.68 -9.90
CA VAL A 430 31.69 -6.93 -10.24
C VAL A 430 31.37 -5.95 -11.36
N ILE A 431 31.90 -4.73 -11.26
CA ILE A 431 31.66 -3.65 -12.22
C ILE A 431 31.95 -4.03 -13.68
N ARG A 432 32.97 -4.87 -13.94
CA ARG A 432 33.28 -5.36 -15.29
C ARG A 432 32.14 -6.17 -15.90
N VAL A 433 31.46 -6.99 -15.09
CA VAL A 433 30.30 -7.78 -15.54
C VAL A 433 29.10 -6.88 -15.81
N LEU A 434 28.89 -5.86 -14.97
CA LEU A 434 27.87 -4.84 -15.21
C LEU A 434 28.12 -4.11 -16.54
N LYS A 435 29.32 -3.55 -16.73
CA LYS A 435 29.68 -2.86 -17.99
C LYS A 435 29.43 -3.73 -19.21
N LYS A 436 29.89 -4.99 -19.20
CA LYS A 436 29.64 -5.93 -20.30
C LYS A 436 28.13 -6.11 -20.62
N LYS A 437 27.26 -6.07 -19.60
CA LYS A 437 25.80 -6.15 -19.79
C LYS A 437 25.18 -4.86 -20.33
N LEU A 438 25.83 -3.72 -20.14
CA LEU A 438 25.38 -2.43 -20.63
C LEU A 438 25.83 -2.17 -22.08
N GLU A 439 26.85 -2.87 -22.60
CA GLU A 439 27.33 -2.75 -23.98
C GLU A 439 26.18 -2.91 -25.00
N SER A 440 25.30 -3.90 -24.83
CA SER A 440 24.16 -4.11 -25.73
C SER A 440 23.11 -2.99 -25.68
N LEU A 441 23.13 -2.15 -24.64
CA LEU A 441 22.22 -1.02 -24.46
C LEU A 441 22.80 0.30 -24.97
N GLU A 442 24.10 0.36 -25.33
CA GLU A 442 24.75 1.58 -25.84
C GLU A 442 24.14 2.04 -27.17
N LEU A 443 23.62 1.10 -27.97
CA LEU A 443 22.89 1.40 -29.21
C LEU A 443 21.66 2.28 -28.94
N CYS A 444 21.01 2.09 -27.79
CA CYS A 444 19.83 2.87 -27.38
C CYS A 444 20.22 4.08 -26.51
N PHE A 445 21.25 3.90 -25.68
CA PHE A 445 21.71 4.84 -24.67
C PHE A 445 23.24 5.00 -24.71
N LYS A 446 23.74 5.89 -25.57
CA LYS A 446 25.17 6.19 -25.74
C LYS A 446 25.93 6.46 -24.43
N ASP A 447 25.25 7.02 -23.43
CA ASP A 447 25.83 7.44 -22.16
C ASP A 447 25.63 6.45 -20.98
N ILE A 448 25.09 5.25 -21.23
CA ILE A 448 24.70 4.33 -20.15
C ILE A 448 25.85 3.91 -19.23
N MET A 449 27.08 3.86 -19.77
CA MET A 449 28.28 3.51 -19.00
C MET A 449 28.62 4.54 -17.92
N LYS A 450 28.19 5.80 -18.06
CA LYS A 450 28.45 6.86 -17.07
C LYS A 450 27.85 6.52 -15.70
N TYR A 451 26.71 5.84 -15.68
CA TYR A 451 25.99 5.51 -14.44
C TYR A 451 26.48 4.22 -13.77
N ALA A 452 27.20 3.37 -14.50
CA ALA A 452 27.56 2.02 -14.05
C ALA A 452 28.34 2.02 -12.72
N LYS A 453 29.30 2.93 -12.55
CA LYS A 453 30.13 3.00 -11.33
C LYS A 453 29.32 3.42 -10.10
N LEU A 454 28.53 4.49 -10.23
CA LEU A 454 27.75 5.04 -9.12
C LEU A 454 26.69 4.04 -8.63
N ILE A 455 25.98 3.41 -9.57
CA ILE A 455 24.98 2.39 -9.26
C ILE A 455 25.64 1.13 -8.68
N TYR A 456 26.78 0.70 -9.22
CA TYR A 456 27.53 -0.43 -8.68
C TYR A 456 27.89 -0.21 -7.21
N LEU A 457 28.47 0.95 -6.88
CA LEU A 457 28.87 1.27 -5.51
C LEU A 457 27.67 1.26 -4.56
N LYS A 458 26.53 1.82 -4.98
CA LYS A 458 25.29 1.85 -4.18
C LYS A 458 24.74 0.44 -3.90
N LEU A 459 24.74 -0.43 -4.91
CA LEU A 459 24.19 -1.78 -4.77
C LEU A 459 25.16 -2.77 -4.13
N ALA A 460 26.47 -2.54 -4.22
CA ALA A 460 27.48 -3.42 -3.65
C ALA A 460 27.41 -3.48 -2.10
N THR A 461 26.91 -2.42 -1.48
CA THR A 461 26.67 -2.35 -0.03
C THR A 461 25.33 -2.95 0.41
N GLU A 462 24.42 -3.22 -0.53
CA GLU A 462 23.12 -3.81 -0.20
C GLU A 462 23.21 -5.33 -0.08
N SER A 463 22.44 -5.89 0.86
CA SER A 463 22.24 -7.34 0.93
C SER A 463 21.49 -7.85 -0.32
N GLY A 464 21.98 -8.90 -0.95
CA GLY A 464 21.36 -9.48 -2.13
C GLY A 464 22.23 -10.54 -2.78
N SER A 465 21.63 -11.36 -3.65
CA SER A 465 22.43 -12.24 -4.49
C SER A 465 23.17 -11.41 -5.56
N PRO A 466 24.37 -11.83 -5.99
CA PRO A 466 25.07 -11.17 -7.08
C PRO A 466 24.24 -11.00 -8.35
N GLN A 467 23.37 -11.97 -8.64
CA GLN A 467 22.41 -11.91 -9.74
C GLN A 467 21.41 -10.76 -9.56
N SER A 468 20.75 -10.68 -8.40
CA SER A 468 19.77 -9.63 -8.09
C SER A 468 20.39 -8.24 -8.16
N GLN A 469 21.60 -8.07 -7.63
CA GLN A 469 22.33 -6.82 -7.72
C GLN A 469 22.65 -6.46 -9.19
N LEU A 470 23.10 -7.41 -10.00
CA LEU A 470 23.38 -7.17 -11.42
C LEU A 470 22.12 -6.75 -12.19
N HIS A 471 21.01 -7.46 -12.01
CA HIS A 471 19.74 -7.11 -12.66
C HIS A 471 19.25 -5.72 -12.25
N ARG A 472 19.26 -5.41 -10.95
CA ARG A 472 18.86 -4.07 -10.45
C ARG A 472 19.79 -2.97 -10.95
N ALA A 473 21.10 -3.25 -11.04
CA ALA A 473 22.06 -2.28 -11.56
C ALA A 473 21.78 -1.91 -13.01
N VAL A 474 21.49 -2.92 -13.85
CA VAL A 474 21.10 -2.71 -15.25
C VAL A 474 19.78 -1.93 -15.37
N ILE A 475 18.81 -2.22 -14.51
CA ILE A 475 17.54 -1.47 -14.45
C ILE A 475 17.81 0.00 -14.10
N TYR A 476 18.55 0.28 -13.02
CA TYR A 476 18.78 1.65 -12.56
C TYR A 476 19.65 2.47 -13.54
N CYS A 477 20.58 1.83 -14.26
CA CYS A 477 21.31 2.51 -15.34
C CYS A 477 20.35 2.95 -16.46
N GLN A 478 19.41 2.09 -16.87
CA GLN A 478 18.41 2.45 -17.89
C GLN A 478 17.46 3.56 -17.41
N ILE A 479 16.99 3.52 -16.16
CA ILE A 479 16.17 4.62 -15.59
C ILE A 479 16.93 5.95 -15.67
N ASN A 480 18.19 5.97 -15.25
CA ASN A 480 19.01 7.19 -15.27
C ASN A 480 19.24 7.73 -16.69
N CYS A 481 19.42 6.85 -17.68
CA CYS A 481 19.52 7.26 -19.07
C CYS A 481 18.21 7.82 -19.61
N LEU A 482 17.09 7.11 -19.37
CA LEU A 482 15.78 7.52 -19.86
C LEU A 482 15.38 8.87 -19.30
N ALA A 483 15.54 9.08 -17.99
CA ALA A 483 15.20 10.34 -17.34
C ALA A 483 15.95 11.53 -17.97
N ARG A 484 17.21 11.35 -18.38
CA ARG A 484 18.00 12.41 -19.03
C ARG A 484 17.73 12.55 -20.53
N LYS A 485 17.32 11.47 -21.19
CA LYS A 485 16.90 11.50 -22.60
C LYS A 485 15.50 12.10 -22.78
N VAL A 486 14.68 12.06 -21.73
CA VAL A 486 13.38 12.72 -21.64
C VAL A 486 13.40 13.69 -20.44
N PRO A 487 14.01 14.88 -20.56
CA PRO A 487 14.29 15.77 -19.43
C PRO A 487 13.09 16.12 -18.56
N LYS A 488 11.89 16.18 -19.15
CA LYS A 488 10.64 16.42 -18.41
C LYS A 488 10.37 15.37 -17.35
N ILE A 489 10.70 14.11 -17.65
CA ILE A 489 10.57 13.00 -16.71
C ILE A 489 11.57 13.14 -15.57
N LEU A 490 12.80 13.60 -15.82
CA LEU A 490 13.75 13.87 -14.74
C LEU A 490 13.28 15.00 -13.82
N MET A 491 12.77 16.09 -14.42
CA MET A 491 12.21 17.21 -13.65
C MET A 491 11.02 16.76 -12.81
N PHE A 492 10.08 16.01 -13.40
CA PHE A 492 8.98 15.39 -12.69
C PHE A 492 9.44 14.52 -11.51
N ILE A 493 10.40 13.60 -11.71
CA ILE A 493 10.92 12.75 -10.63
C ILE A 493 11.52 13.58 -9.48
N HIS A 494 12.19 14.69 -9.81
CA HIS A 494 12.74 15.63 -8.83
C HIS A 494 11.64 16.36 -8.04
N ASN A 495 10.63 16.90 -8.73
CA ASN A 495 9.55 17.64 -8.11
C ASN A 495 8.66 16.73 -7.25
N GLN A 496 8.47 15.48 -7.65
CA GLN A 496 7.82 14.43 -6.86
C GLN A 496 8.71 13.87 -5.72
N LYS A 497 9.86 14.48 -5.42
CA LYS A 497 10.80 14.10 -4.34
C LYS A 497 11.22 12.63 -4.38
N SER A 498 11.34 12.08 -5.60
CA SER A 498 11.48 10.63 -5.83
C SER A 498 12.84 10.19 -6.38
N CYS A 499 13.80 11.12 -6.58
CA CYS A 499 15.14 10.81 -7.09
C CYS A 499 15.82 9.68 -6.31
N SER A 500 15.84 9.75 -4.97
CA SER A 500 16.51 8.74 -4.13
C SER A 500 15.83 7.37 -4.22
N ARG A 501 14.49 7.36 -4.20
CA ARG A 501 13.65 6.16 -4.30
C ARG A 501 13.84 5.46 -5.64
N MET A 502 13.85 6.22 -6.74
CA MET A 502 14.05 5.71 -8.10
C MET A 502 15.51 5.47 -8.48
N ASN A 503 16.45 5.65 -7.54
CA ASN A 503 17.88 5.49 -7.77
C ASN A 503 18.44 6.40 -8.88
N ILE A 504 17.90 7.62 -9.02
CA ILE A 504 18.52 8.66 -9.82
C ILE A 504 19.81 9.10 -9.12
N VAL A 505 20.94 8.91 -9.79
CA VAL A 505 22.26 9.33 -9.31
C VAL A 505 22.60 10.69 -9.90
N ASP A 506 23.31 11.52 -9.12
CA ASP A 506 23.77 12.85 -9.51
C ASP A 506 22.67 13.71 -10.18
N CYS A 507 21.48 13.75 -9.59
CA CYS A 507 20.39 14.55 -10.11
C CYS A 507 20.79 16.03 -10.11
N GLU A 508 20.73 16.61 -11.30
CA GLU A 508 21.17 17.98 -11.61
C GLU A 508 20.40 19.00 -10.77
N TYR A 509 19.10 18.77 -10.58
CA TYR A 509 18.22 19.64 -9.80
C TYR A 509 18.38 19.50 -8.28
N CYS A 510 18.71 18.30 -7.79
CA CYS A 510 19.02 18.11 -6.37
C CYS A 510 20.28 18.87 -5.97
N ASN A 511 21.32 18.79 -6.79
CA ASN A 511 22.60 19.47 -6.54
C ASN A 511 22.46 21.00 -6.51
N ILE A 512 21.60 21.56 -7.38
CA ILE A 512 21.29 22.99 -7.39
C ILE A 512 20.52 23.37 -6.12
N THR A 513 19.48 22.60 -5.80
CA THR A 513 18.65 22.84 -4.61
C THR A 513 19.51 22.83 -3.35
N GLU A 514 20.35 21.81 -3.15
CA GLU A 514 21.23 21.69 -1.99
C GLU A 514 22.20 22.88 -1.85
N LYS A 515 22.74 23.38 -2.96
CA LYS A 515 23.60 24.58 -2.96
C LYS A 515 22.82 25.82 -2.55
N MET A 516 21.63 26.03 -3.11
CA MET A 516 20.77 27.17 -2.74
C MET A 516 20.35 27.12 -1.27
N THR A 517 19.96 25.95 -0.75
CA THR A 517 19.60 25.82 0.68
C THR A 517 20.79 26.10 1.59
N ALA A 518 21.99 25.65 1.20
CA ALA A 518 23.22 25.90 1.96
C ALA A 518 23.62 27.39 1.94
N GLU A 519 23.36 28.11 0.86
CA GLU A 519 23.59 29.55 0.75
C GLU A 519 22.59 30.36 1.58
N MET A 520 21.29 30.02 1.53
CA MET A 520 20.27 30.66 2.36
C MET A 520 20.54 30.47 3.87
N ALA A 521 20.93 29.26 4.29
CA ALA A 521 21.29 29.01 5.69
C ALA A 521 22.53 29.81 6.15
N LYS A 522 23.45 30.13 5.23
CA LYS A 522 24.60 31.01 5.51
C LYS A 522 24.21 32.48 5.61
N MET A 523 23.21 32.92 4.84
CA MET A 523 22.67 34.28 4.92
C MET A 523 21.91 34.49 6.24
N GLU A 524 21.03 33.56 6.64
CA GLU A 524 20.28 33.62 7.91
C GLU A 524 21.21 33.56 9.15
N THR A 525 22.38 32.92 9.04
CA THR A 525 23.37 32.89 10.14
C THR A 525 24.27 34.12 10.18
N ASN A 526 24.43 34.84 9.07
CA ASN A 526 25.12 36.13 9.04
C ASN A 526 24.21 37.27 9.54
N GLU A 527 22.91 37.27 9.22
CA GLU A 527 21.95 38.22 9.78
C GLU A 527 21.86 38.12 11.32
N LYS A 528 21.90 36.89 11.87
CA LYS A 528 21.98 36.66 13.32
C LYS A 528 23.31 37.08 13.97
N LYS A 529 24.39 37.26 13.21
CA LYS A 529 25.67 37.80 13.70
C LYS A 529 25.72 39.33 13.61
N GLU A 530 25.11 39.92 12.59
CA GLU A 530 25.03 41.38 12.46
C GLU A 530 24.07 42.02 13.48
N GLU A 531 23.03 41.31 13.93
CA GLU A 531 22.19 41.75 15.07
C GLU A 531 22.91 41.64 16.44
N GLY A 532 24.01 40.89 16.52
CA GLY A 532 24.83 40.72 17.74
C GLY A 532 25.91 41.77 17.95
N GLU A 533 26.39 42.43 16.89
CA GLU A 533 27.51 43.39 16.95
C GLU A 533 27.06 44.87 16.94
N GLY A 534 25.76 45.15 16.81
CA GLY A 534 25.20 46.51 16.77
C GLY A 534 24.96 47.22 18.12
N SER A 535 25.32 46.63 19.27
CA SER A 535 24.88 47.16 20.58
C SER A 535 25.97 47.41 21.64
N VAL A 536 27.22 47.78 21.28
CA VAL A 536 28.12 48.41 22.27
C VAL A 536 28.97 49.52 21.64
N SER A 537 28.42 50.74 21.53
CA SER A 537 29.19 51.98 21.70
C SER A 537 28.27 53.20 21.78
N LYS A 538 27.96 53.63 23.01
CA LYS A 538 27.82 55.04 23.43
C LYS A 538 27.36 55.13 24.88
N LYS A 539 28.29 55.47 25.79
CA LYS A 539 28.12 56.47 26.86
C LYS A 539 29.30 56.41 27.84
N LYS A 540 30.20 57.39 27.77
CA LYS A 540 30.88 57.99 28.95
C LYS A 540 31.54 59.31 28.55
N HIS A 541 30.79 60.41 28.64
CA HIS A 541 31.34 61.73 28.92
C HIS A 541 30.27 62.57 29.64
N LYS A 542 30.41 62.69 30.96
CA LYS A 542 29.71 63.67 31.79
C LYS A 542 30.78 64.62 32.32
N LYS A 543 30.65 65.90 31.94
CA LYS A 543 31.53 67.02 32.29
C LYS A 543 31.46 67.34 33.79
N ASN A 544 32.62 67.64 34.38
CA ASN A 544 32.75 68.45 35.60
C ASN A 544 32.69 69.95 35.23
N LYS A 545 31.88 70.72 35.96
CA LYS A 545 32.10 72.13 36.38
C LYS A 545 30.81 72.67 37.05
N LYS A 546 30.66 72.51 38.36
CA LYS A 546 30.88 73.51 39.42
C LYS A 546 30.40 72.93 40.74
#